data_AF-A0A3S5CLB0-F1
#
_entry.id   AF-A0A3S5CLB0-F1
#
_cell.length_a   1.000
_cell.length_b   1.000
_cell.length_c   1.000
_cell.angle_alpha   90.00
_cell.angle_beta   90.00
_cell.angle_gamma   90.00
#
_symmetry.space_group_name_H-M   'P 1'
#
loop_
_entity.id
_entity.type
_entity.pdbx_description
1 polymer ?
#
loop_
_entity_poly.entity_id
_entity_poly.type
_entity_poly.pdbx_seq_one_letter_code
_entity_poly.pdbx_strand_id
1 'polypeptide(L)' 'MIIRILVEAFDPDAGVNGTITYSLTSIQPRSVPPYLRIDPVSGIVHLTRAPPADWIGRKQLEAEVLAQDGGGKSATIGLI' A
#
# COMPACT_ATOMS: atom_id res chain seq x y z
N MET A 1 -13.20 -15.15 3.87
CA MET A 1 -11.74 -15.15 3.66
C MET A 1 -11.29 -13.70 3.50
N ILE A 2 -10.21 -13.28 4.14
CA ILE A 2 -9.66 -11.92 4.01
C ILE A 2 -8.23 -12.07 3.50
N ILE A 3 -7.86 -11.32 2.46
CA ILE A 3 -6.51 -11.31 1.88
C ILE A 3 -5.80 -10.04 2.36
N ARG A 4 -4.56 -10.21 2.82
CA ARG A 4 -3.68 -9.14 3.27
C ARG A 4 -2.27 -9.39 2.75
N ILE A 5 -1.57 -8.31 2.43
CA ILE A 5 -0.17 -8.32 2.03
C ILE A 5 0.57 -7.39 2.98
N LEU A 6 1.74 -7.81 3.46
CA LEU A 6 2.62 -6.99 4.27
C LEU A 6 3.69 -6.38 3.35
N VAL A 7 3.87 -5.06 3.46
CA VAL A 7 5.07 -4.38 2.92
C VAL A 7 5.96 -3.97 4.08
N GLU A 8 7.27 -4.08 3.88
CA GLU A 8 8.26 -3.69 4.86
C GLU A 8 9.31 -2.80 4.20
N ALA A 9 9.68 -1.72 4.87
CA ALA A 9 10.82 -0.88 4.55
C ALA A 9 11.74 -0.80 5.77
N PHE A 10 13.02 -0.58 5.50
CA PHE A 10 14.06 -0.51 6.52
C PHE A 10 14.81 0.82 6.38
N ASP A 11 14.88 1.58 7.47
CA ASP A 11 15.71 2.77 7.58
C ASP A 11 16.69 2.59 8.75
N PRO A 12 18.01 2.77 8.54
CA PRO A 12 19.01 2.59 9.59
C PRO A 12 19.06 3.75 10.61
N ASP A 13 18.40 4.88 10.35
CA ASP A 13 18.39 6.03 11.26
C ASP A 13 17.55 5.72 12.53
N ALA A 14 17.81 6.45 13.61
CA ALA A 14 17.09 6.29 14.88
C ALA A 14 16.08 7.43 15.12
N GLY A 15 15.06 7.16 15.94
CA GLY A 15 14.05 8.16 16.29
C GLY A 15 13.13 8.50 15.12
N VAL A 16 12.76 9.79 14.99
CA VAL A 16 11.80 10.25 13.96
C VAL A 16 12.29 9.97 12.54
N ASN A 17 13.60 10.07 12.29
CA ASN A 17 14.20 9.78 10.99
C ASN A 17 14.27 8.27 10.69
N GLY A 18 14.06 7.39 11.68
CA GLY A 18 13.92 5.95 11.46
C GLY A 18 12.46 5.47 11.43
N THR A 19 11.52 6.36 11.76
CA THR A 19 10.11 6.00 11.89
C THR A 19 9.44 6.09 10.51
N ILE A 20 9.12 4.93 9.95
CA ILE A 20 8.53 4.83 8.61
C ILE A 20 7.01 4.96 8.69
N THR A 21 6.45 5.76 7.78
CA THR A 21 5.02 5.86 7.50
C THR A 21 4.73 5.36 6.09
N TYR A 22 3.72 4.50 5.95
CA TYR A 22 3.30 3.93 4.67
C TYR A 22 2.08 4.62 4.09
N SER A 23 2.01 4.74 2.76
CA SER A 23 0.86 5.27 2.04
C SER A 23 0.70 4.65 0.65
N LEU A 24 -0.51 4.74 0.09
CA LEU A 24 -0.79 4.37 -1.30
C LEU A 24 -0.85 5.64 -2.15
N THR A 25 0.08 5.81 -3.08
CA THR A 25 0.17 7.00 -3.95
C THR A 25 -0.65 6.85 -5.23
N SER A 26 -0.85 5.61 -5.68
CA SER A 26 -1.65 5.28 -6.85
C SER A 26 -2.39 3.96 -6.63
N ILE A 27 -3.63 3.88 -7.10
CA ILE A 27 -4.43 2.65 -7.11
C ILE A 27 -5.18 2.58 -8.44
N GLN A 28 -5.02 1.47 -9.15
CA GLN A 28 -5.69 1.20 -10.41
C GLN A 28 -6.46 -0.13 -10.36
N PRO A 29 -7.68 -0.16 -10.90
CA PRO A 29 -8.41 0.99 -11.45
C PRO A 29 -8.94 1.90 -10.33
N ARG A 30 -9.06 3.20 -10.65
CA ARG A 30 -9.60 4.20 -9.71
C ARG A 30 -11.04 3.85 -9.34
N SER A 31 -11.37 4.03 -8.07
CA SER A 31 -12.73 3.83 -7.56
C SER A 31 -12.97 4.64 -6.31
N VAL A 32 -14.25 4.95 -6.03
CA VAL A 32 -14.68 5.66 -4.83
C VAL A 32 -15.79 4.83 -4.18
N PRO A 33 -15.56 4.23 -3.00
CA PRO A 33 -14.30 4.20 -2.24
C PRO A 33 -13.18 3.40 -2.96
N PRO A 34 -11.89 3.55 -2.61
CA PRO A 34 -10.80 2.76 -3.18
C PRO A 34 -10.90 1.28 -2.78
N TYR A 35 -10.42 0.37 -3.64
CA TYR A 35 -10.40 -1.08 -3.37
C TYR A 35 -9.34 -1.50 -2.35
N LEU A 36 -8.22 -0.77 -2.31
CA LEU A 36 -7.10 -1.05 -1.40
C LEU A 36 -6.98 0.02 -0.34
N ARG A 37 -6.54 -0.39 0.85
CA ARG A 37 -6.06 0.47 1.93
C ARG A 37 -4.77 -0.10 2.49
N ILE A 38 -3.92 0.79 2.98
CA ILE A 38 -2.71 0.45 3.72
C ILE A 38 -2.83 1.01 5.14
N ASP A 39 -2.37 0.24 6.11
CA ASP A 39 -2.15 0.74 7.45
C ASP A 39 -0.82 1.50 7.50
N PRO A 40 -0.81 2.77 7.92
CA PRO A 40 0.37 3.63 7.81
C PRO A 40 1.52 3.23 8.75
N VAL A 41 1.27 2.38 9.75
CA VAL A 41 2.28 1.98 10.74
C VAL A 41 2.79 0.57 10.45
N SER A 42 1.89 -0.37 10.24
CA SER A 42 2.22 -1.79 10.04
C SER A 42 2.52 -2.15 8.59
N GLY A 43 2.22 -1.29 7.62
CA GLY A 43 2.40 -1.59 6.20
C GLY A 43 1.44 -2.65 5.66
N ILE A 44 0.37 -2.99 6.40
CA ILE A 44 -0.61 -3.99 5.96
C ILE A 44 -1.52 -3.41 4.87
N VAL A 45 -1.38 -3.92 3.66
CA VAL A 45 -2.28 -3.67 2.54
C VAL A 45 -3.41 -4.69 2.52
N HIS A 46 -4.65 -4.23 2.39
CA HIS A 46 -5.83 -5.10 2.36
C HIS A 46 -6.94 -4.55 1.45
N LEU A 47 -7.81 -5.47 1.01
CA LEU A 47 -9.02 -5.14 0.28
C LEU A 47 -10.08 -4.55 1.21
N THR A 48 -10.72 -3.46 0.78
CA THR A 48 -11.86 -2.84 1.48
C THR A 48 -13.19 -3.46 1.08
N ARG A 49 -13.24 -4.09 -0.11
CA ARG A 49 -14.41 -4.79 -0.65
C ARG A 49 -13.99 -5.83 -1.68
N ALA A 50 -14.91 -6.72 -2.01
CA ALA A 50 -14.72 -7.67 -3.10
C ALA A 50 -14.62 -6.95 -4.46
N PRO A 51 -13.69 -7.36 -5.34
CA PRO A 51 -13.71 -6.95 -6.73
C PRO A 51 -15.02 -7.39 -7.43
N PRO A 52 -15.49 -6.65 -8.44
CA PRO A 52 -16.61 -7.05 -9.28
C PRO A 52 -16.39 -8.42 -9.95
N ALA A 53 -17.46 -9.20 -10.12
CA ALA A 53 -17.36 -10.56 -10.68
C ALA A 53 -16.87 -10.57 -12.14
N ASP A 54 -17.08 -9.49 -12.89
CA ASP A 54 -16.64 -9.31 -14.27
C ASP A 54 -15.13 -9.00 -14.40
N TRP A 55 -14.41 -8.79 -13.28
CA TRP A 55 -12.95 -8.58 -13.29
C TRP A 55 -12.14 -9.88 -13.32
N ILE A 56 -12.76 -11.02 -13.02
CA ILE A 56 -12.09 -12.31 -12.90
C ILE A 56 -11.34 -12.65 -14.21
N GLY A 57 -10.01 -12.71 -14.12
CA GLY A 57 -9.12 -13.08 -15.24
C GLY A 57 -8.83 -11.98 -16.27
N ARG A 58 -9.29 -10.74 -16.06
CA ARG A 58 -9.14 -9.64 -17.05
C ARG A 58 -8.60 -8.34 -16.48
N LYS A 59 -8.65 -8.13 -15.15
CA LYS A 59 -8.15 -6.91 -14.49
C LYS A 59 -7.34 -7.25 -13.25
N GLN A 60 -6.20 -6.57 -13.11
CA GLN A 60 -5.35 -6.60 -11.92
C GLN A 60 -5.60 -5.35 -11.08
N LEU A 61 -5.43 -5.48 -9.75
CA LEU A 61 -5.42 -4.35 -8.85
C LEU A 61 -3.98 -3.91 -8.68
N GLU A 62 -3.61 -2.84 -9.36
CA GLU A 62 -2.28 -2.28 -9.29
C GLU A 62 -2.26 -1.17 -8.25
N ALA A 63 -1.21 -1.11 -7.46
CA ALA A 63 -1.01 -0.06 -6.47
C ALA A 63 0.46 0.33 -6.38
N GLU A 64 0.69 1.56 -5.98
CA GLU A 64 2.03 2.05 -5.64
C GLU A 64 2.06 2.38 -4.16
N VAL A 65 3.01 1.79 -3.45
CA VAL A 65 3.24 1.99 -2.01
C VAL A 65 4.45 2.88 -1.83
N LEU A 66 4.29 3.93 -1.04
CA LEU A 66 5.36 4.82 -0.60
C LEU A 66 5.63 4.57 0.90
N ALA A 67 6.89 4.30 1.23
CA ALA A 67 7.41 4.32 2.59
C ALA A 67 8.25 5.60 2.77
N GLN A 68 7.93 6.41 3.77
CA GLN A 68 8.63 7.66 4.03
C GLN A 68 9.00 7.78 5.52
N ASP A 69 10.24 8.18 5.80
CA ASP A 69 10.69 8.47 7.16
C ASP A 69 10.31 9.89 7.61
N GLY A 70 10.51 10.21 8.89
CA GLY A 70 10.28 11.57 9.39
C GLY A 70 11.32 12.61 8.93
N GLY A 71 12.41 12.18 8.28
CA GLY A 71 13.43 13.04 7.68
C GLY A 71 13.12 13.46 6.23
N GLY A 72 12.06 12.90 5.65
CA GLY A 72 11.62 13.15 4.27
C GLY A 72 12.23 12.22 3.22
N LYS A 73 13.09 11.26 3.60
CA LYS A 73 13.56 10.22 2.68
C LYS A 73 12.43 9.23 2.41
N SER A 74 12.34 8.75 1.18
CA SER A 74 11.27 7.84 0.79
C SER A 74 11.71 6.78 -0.22
N ALA A 75 11.05 5.63 -0.17
CA ALA A 75 11.18 4.55 -1.14
C ALA A 75 9.79 4.14 -1.64
N THR A 76 9.73 3.70 -2.91
CA THR A 76 8.46 3.38 -3.57
C THR A 76 8.53 2.00 -4.20
N ILE A 77 7.44 1.22 -4.08
CA ILE A 77 7.30 -0.11 -4.70
C ILE A 77 5.93 -0.29 -5.34
N GLY A 78 5.91 -0.96 -6.50
CA GLY A 78 4.68 -1.36 -7.19
C GLY A 78 4.14 -2.70 -6.69
N LEU A 79 2.83 -2.80 -6.52
CA LEU A 79 2.06 -4.01 -6.27
C LEU A 79 1.17 -4.28 -7.49
N ILE A 80 1.12 -5.53 -7.96
CA ILE A 80 0.33 -5.99 -9.12
C ILE A 80 -0.40 -7.28 -8.76
#